data_AF-A0A2M7Y399-F1
#
_entry.id   AF-A0A2M7Y399-F1
#
_cell.length_a   1.000
_cell.length_b   1.000
_cell.length_c   1.000
_cell.angle_alpha   90.00
_cell.angle_beta   90.00
_cell.angle_gamma   90.00
#
_symmetry.space_group_name_H-M   'P 1'
#
loop_
_entity.id
_entity.type
_entity.pdbx_description
1 polymer ?
#
loop_
_entity_poly.entity_id
_entity_poly.type
_entity_poly.pdbx_seq_one_letter_code
_entity_poly.pdbx_strand_id
1 'polypeptide(L)'
;MESMFPIRRLRQAFACLLAFIGFTASAYDPAVPGSFDDPQFCGACHQRIYKEYSQSVMGTDLQNPVVYQFFTATNAKGEKDGMGYQGFFPGHAGDCAQCHVPKLAIKEHQAGREVDLGKAIKDKADFGISCTYCHTVQHVKVVKEGDRYKTGPLNTVTLDESGAIHGPREGVTSPGFEIKVNP
;
A
#
# COMPACT_ATOMS: atom_id res chain seq x y z
N MET A 1 -69.78 30.69 53.52
CA MET A 1 -69.69 29.22 53.48
C MET A 1 -68.37 28.93 52.77
N GLU A 2 -67.26 28.84 53.49
CA GLU A 2 -66.79 27.58 54.11
C GLU A 2 -66.65 26.51 53.00
N SER A 3 -65.50 25.91 52.71
CA SER A 3 -64.45 25.46 53.62
C SER A 3 -63.28 24.84 52.84
N MET A 4 -62.09 24.91 53.44
CA MET A 4 -61.09 23.82 53.56
C MET A 4 -60.22 23.42 52.35
N PHE A 5 -58.93 23.76 52.49
CA PHE A 5 -57.78 22.96 52.04
C PHE A 5 -57.74 21.59 52.74
N PRO A 6 -57.14 20.55 52.12
CA PRO A 6 -55.83 20.14 52.63
C PRO A 6 -54.81 19.62 51.58
N ILE A 7 -53.61 20.16 51.72
CA ILE A 7 -52.27 19.55 51.64
C ILE A 7 -52.28 18.01 51.42
N ARG A 8 -51.70 17.56 50.29
CA ARG A 8 -51.16 16.20 50.16
C ARG A 8 -49.87 16.16 49.32
N ARG A 9 -48.82 15.72 50.03
CA ARG A 9 -47.71 14.86 49.60
C ARG A 9 -46.51 15.50 48.89
N LEU A 10 -45.66 16.03 49.77
CA LEU A 10 -44.21 15.84 49.80
C LEU A 10 -43.77 14.41 49.44
N ARG A 11 -42.58 14.31 48.83
CA ARG A 11 -41.72 13.14 48.56
C ARG A 11 -41.82 12.51 47.17
N GLN A 12 -40.91 12.92 46.30
CA GLN A 12 -40.02 12.05 45.51
C GLN A 12 -38.98 12.97 44.85
N ALA A 13 -37.85 13.17 45.52
CA ALA A 13 -36.63 12.36 45.38
C ALA A 13 -35.81 12.82 44.18
N PHE A 14 -34.83 13.67 44.50
CA PHE A 14 -33.57 13.80 43.80
C PHE A 14 -33.09 12.42 43.29
N ALA A 15 -32.98 12.27 41.98
CA ALA A 15 -32.18 11.22 41.37
C ALA A 15 -31.42 11.84 40.19
N CYS A 16 -30.20 12.27 40.50
CA CYS A 16 -29.11 12.39 39.53
C CYS A 16 -29.09 11.14 38.65
N LEU A 17 -29.43 11.27 37.38
CA LEU A 17 -28.84 10.40 36.37
C LEU A 17 -28.03 11.29 35.43
N LEU A 18 -26.79 11.53 35.83
CA LEU A 18 -25.69 11.77 34.92
C LEU A 18 -25.65 10.58 33.96
N ALA A 19 -26.34 10.70 32.83
CA ALA A 19 -26.06 9.88 31.67
C ALA A 19 -24.68 10.33 31.16
N PHE A 20 -23.64 9.81 31.80
CA PHE A 20 -22.33 9.68 31.18
C PHE A 20 -22.58 8.86 29.91
N ILE A 21 -22.68 9.56 28.78
CA ILE A 21 -22.45 8.98 27.47
C ILE A 21 -21.02 8.47 27.57
N GLY A 22 -20.90 7.19 27.90
CA GLY A 22 -19.69 6.43 27.73
C GLY A 22 -19.41 6.45 26.24
N PHE A 23 -18.66 7.47 25.81
CA PHE A 23 -17.81 7.36 24.64
C PHE A 23 -16.82 6.25 25.01
N THR A 24 -17.22 5.00 24.79
CA THR A 24 -16.28 3.90 24.72
C THR A 24 -15.31 4.35 23.65
N ALA A 25 -14.11 4.75 24.07
CA ALA A 25 -12.97 4.80 23.19
C ALA A 25 -12.89 3.40 22.61
N SER A 26 -13.44 3.22 21.40
CA SER A 26 -13.27 2.01 20.62
C SER A 26 -11.77 1.83 20.56
N ALA A 27 -11.27 0.80 21.24
CA ALA A 27 -9.88 0.45 21.19
C ALA A 27 -9.54 0.30 19.71
N TYR A 28 -8.60 1.14 19.31
CA TYR A 28 -8.15 1.35 17.94
C TYR A 28 -7.61 0.05 17.36
N ASP A 29 -8.15 -0.38 16.23
CA ASP A 29 -7.52 -1.44 15.46
C ASP A 29 -6.29 -0.86 14.76
N PRO A 30 -5.09 -1.42 14.95
CA PRO A 30 -3.90 -0.96 14.23
C PRO A 30 -4.13 -1.04 12.72
N ALA A 31 -3.47 -0.16 11.97
CA ALA A 31 -3.45 -0.22 10.52
C ALA A 31 -3.12 -1.66 10.07
N VAL A 32 -4.07 -2.30 9.40
CA VAL A 32 -3.95 -3.70 8.97
C VAL A 32 -2.83 -3.76 7.91
N PRO A 33 -1.90 -4.72 7.96
CA PRO A 33 -0.90 -4.90 6.91
C PRO A 33 -1.54 -4.86 5.52
N GLY A 34 -1.05 -3.97 4.66
CA GLY A 34 -1.62 -3.71 3.32
C GLY A 34 -2.52 -2.48 3.21
N SER A 35 -2.91 -1.84 4.33
CA SER A 35 -3.72 -0.60 4.32
C SER A 35 -3.06 0.58 3.59
N PHE A 36 -1.75 0.50 3.35
CA PHE A 36 -0.95 1.52 2.69
C PHE A 36 -0.54 1.13 1.25
N ASP A 37 -1.08 0.04 0.69
CA ASP A 37 -0.68 -0.45 -0.63
C ASP A 37 -1.08 0.53 -1.73
N ASP A 38 -2.25 1.16 -1.59
CA ASP A 38 -2.69 2.24 -2.46
C ASP A 38 -2.00 3.57 -2.10
N PRO A 39 -1.18 4.14 -3.01
CA PRO A 39 -0.52 5.42 -2.79
C PRO A 39 -1.48 6.59 -2.55
N GLN A 40 -2.75 6.48 -2.95
CA GLN A 40 -3.78 7.49 -2.69
C GLN A 40 -4.01 7.68 -1.18
N PHE A 41 -3.83 6.62 -0.38
CA PHE A 41 -3.89 6.72 1.08
C PHE A 41 -2.83 7.71 1.61
N CYS A 42 -1.59 7.59 1.11
CA CYS A 42 -0.52 8.55 1.42
C CYS A 42 -0.86 9.95 0.91
N GLY A 43 -1.49 10.04 -0.27
CA GLY A 43 -1.90 11.29 -0.91
C GLY A 43 -2.90 12.13 -0.11
N ALA A 44 -3.69 11.53 0.78
CA ALA A 44 -4.62 12.26 1.64
C ALA A 44 -3.91 13.31 2.51
N CYS A 45 -2.72 12.97 3.04
CA CYS A 45 -1.89 13.88 3.84
C CYS A 45 -0.67 14.43 3.09
N HIS A 46 -0.11 13.67 2.15
CA HIS A 46 1.11 14.01 1.41
C HIS A 46 0.82 14.39 -0.04
N GLN A 47 -0.14 15.29 -0.25
CA GLN A 47 -0.70 15.64 -1.56
C GLN A 47 0.35 16.01 -2.61
N ARG A 48 1.36 16.81 -2.23
CA ARG A 48 2.43 17.22 -3.16
C ARG A 48 3.27 16.02 -3.63
N ILE A 49 3.71 15.19 -2.69
CA ILE A 49 4.55 14.01 -2.96
C ILE A 49 3.76 13.00 -3.80
N TYR A 50 2.50 12.75 -3.43
CA TYR A 50 1.63 11.86 -4.19
C TYR A 50 1.43 12.36 -5.62
N LYS A 51 1.20 13.66 -5.82
CA LYS A 51 1.10 14.26 -7.15
C LYS A 51 2.36 14.03 -7.97
N GLU A 52 3.54 14.32 -7.40
CA GLU A 52 4.83 14.10 -8.06
C GLU A 52 5.03 12.61 -8.42
N TYR A 53 4.75 11.69 -7.49
CA TYR A 53 4.81 10.25 -7.71
C TYR A 53 3.86 9.80 -8.84
N SER A 54 2.59 10.21 -8.78
CA SER A 54 1.55 9.81 -9.75
C SER A 54 1.83 10.25 -11.19
N GLN A 55 2.72 11.23 -11.36
CA GLN A 55 3.16 11.76 -12.65
C GLN A 55 4.55 11.26 -13.06
N SER A 56 5.24 10.54 -12.17
CA SER A 56 6.59 10.00 -12.39
C SER A 56 6.55 8.67 -13.13
N VAL A 57 7.70 8.24 -13.64
CA VAL A 57 7.87 6.90 -14.23
C VAL A 57 7.60 5.77 -13.23
N MET A 58 7.81 6.01 -11.92
CA MET A 58 7.56 5.01 -10.87
C MET A 58 6.06 4.75 -10.66
N GLY A 59 5.27 5.81 -10.64
CA GLY A 59 3.81 5.73 -10.44
C GLY A 59 3.02 5.44 -11.71
N THR A 60 3.62 5.65 -12.88
CA THR A 60 2.98 5.40 -14.18
C THR A 60 3.46 4.12 -14.87
N ASP A 61 4.28 3.33 -14.19
CA ASP A 61 4.99 2.20 -14.77
C ASP A 61 4.04 1.16 -15.39
N LEU A 62 2.97 0.81 -14.65
CA LEU A 62 1.93 -0.12 -15.10
C LEU A 62 0.99 0.46 -16.16
N GLN A 63 1.11 1.74 -16.50
CA GLN A 63 0.37 2.37 -17.59
C GLN A 63 1.28 2.68 -18.79
N ASN A 64 2.56 2.30 -18.73
CA ASN A 64 3.51 2.57 -19.80
C ASN A 64 3.38 1.51 -20.92
N PRO A 65 2.83 1.87 -22.10
CA PRO A 65 2.65 0.91 -23.19
C PRO A 65 3.99 0.40 -23.73
N VAL A 66 5.08 1.16 -23.60
CA VAL A 66 6.42 0.74 -24.04
C VAL A 66 6.90 -0.42 -23.18
N VAL A 67 6.76 -0.34 -21.85
CA VAL A 67 7.13 -1.45 -20.94
C VAL A 67 6.34 -2.71 -21.29
N TYR A 68 5.02 -2.57 -21.50
CA TYR A 68 4.19 -3.69 -21.91
C TYR A 68 4.62 -4.31 -23.25
N GLN A 69 4.92 -3.48 -24.25
CA GLN A 69 5.39 -3.92 -25.57
C GLN A 69 6.70 -4.69 -25.47
N PHE A 70 7.70 -4.11 -24.78
CA PHE A 70 9.01 -4.73 -24.58
C PHE A 70 8.92 -6.04 -23.79
N PHE A 71 8.03 -6.14 -22.79
CA PHE A 71 7.84 -7.40 -22.08
C PHE A 71 7.12 -8.42 -22.95
N THR A 72 5.95 -8.07 -23.50
CA THR A 72 5.05 -9.01 -24.19
C THR A 72 5.44 -9.30 -25.64
N ALA A 73 6.47 -8.65 -26.18
CA ALA A 73 6.89 -8.75 -27.58
C ALA A 73 5.75 -8.42 -28.55
N THR A 74 5.12 -7.26 -28.31
CA THR A 74 4.08 -6.72 -29.17
C THR A 74 4.48 -5.35 -29.72
N ASN A 75 4.01 -5.02 -30.91
CA ASN A 75 4.19 -3.71 -31.52
C ASN A 75 3.19 -2.66 -30.97
N ALA A 76 3.26 -1.43 -31.49
CA ALA A 76 2.37 -0.32 -31.12
C ALA A 76 0.87 -0.58 -31.38
N LYS A 77 0.51 -1.56 -32.21
CA LYS A 77 -0.86 -1.99 -32.47
C LYS A 77 -1.32 -3.12 -31.52
N GLY A 78 -0.44 -3.62 -30.65
CA GLY A 78 -0.68 -4.77 -29.78
C GLY A 78 -0.54 -6.12 -30.48
N GLU A 79 -0.03 -6.16 -31.71
CA GLU A 79 0.20 -7.40 -32.45
C GLU A 79 1.57 -7.98 -32.06
N LYS A 80 1.68 -9.31 -31.99
CA LYS A 80 2.98 -9.97 -31.74
C LYS A 80 3.94 -9.67 -32.89
N ASP A 81 5.09 -9.11 -32.57
CA ASP A 81 6.18 -8.86 -33.53
C ASP A 81 7.46 -9.64 -33.19
N GLY A 82 7.46 -10.36 -32.06
CA GLY A 82 8.62 -11.12 -31.58
C GLY A 82 9.72 -10.25 -30.99
N MET A 83 9.57 -8.92 -31.00
CA MET A 83 10.56 -7.96 -30.53
C MET A 83 10.25 -7.60 -29.06
N GLY A 84 10.74 -8.42 -28.15
CA GLY A 84 10.57 -8.23 -26.71
C GLY A 84 10.89 -9.50 -25.93
N TYR A 85 10.86 -9.42 -24.60
CA TYR A 85 11.26 -10.51 -23.72
C TYR A 85 10.52 -11.82 -24.03
N GLN A 86 9.18 -11.79 -24.12
CA GLN A 86 8.36 -12.98 -24.45
C GLN A 86 8.59 -13.52 -25.86
N GLY A 87 9.16 -12.74 -26.77
CA GLY A 87 9.51 -13.19 -28.12
C GLY A 87 10.75 -14.09 -28.11
N PHE A 88 11.72 -13.77 -27.25
CA PHE A 88 12.95 -14.56 -27.06
C PHE A 88 12.79 -15.67 -26.00
N PHE A 89 11.94 -15.45 -24.99
CA PHE A 89 11.73 -16.32 -23.85
C PHE A 89 10.23 -16.58 -23.60
N PRO A 90 9.56 -17.29 -24.52
CA PRO A 90 8.11 -17.47 -24.45
C PRO A 90 7.69 -18.25 -23.21
N GLY A 91 6.75 -17.71 -22.44
CA GLY A 91 6.15 -18.37 -21.27
C GLY A 91 6.99 -18.28 -19.98
N HIS A 92 8.14 -17.61 -20.01
CA HIS A 92 8.94 -17.36 -18.82
C HIS A 92 8.51 -16.03 -18.19
N ALA A 93 8.39 -15.92 -16.86
CA ALA A 93 8.02 -14.65 -16.23
C ALA A 93 9.16 -13.61 -16.28
N GLY A 94 10.41 -14.09 -16.33
CA GLY A 94 11.60 -13.24 -16.27
C GLY A 94 11.77 -12.55 -14.93
N ASP A 95 12.62 -11.52 -14.91
CA ASP A 95 12.91 -10.71 -13.73
C ASP A 95 12.36 -9.28 -13.84
N CYS A 96 11.65 -8.96 -14.91
CA CYS A 96 11.14 -7.60 -15.18
C CYS A 96 10.23 -7.12 -14.04
N ALA A 97 9.37 -7.99 -13.53
CA ALA A 97 8.47 -7.68 -12.42
C ALA A 97 9.22 -7.30 -11.13
N GLN A 98 10.47 -7.76 -10.94
CA GLN A 98 11.25 -7.43 -9.76
C GLN A 98 11.56 -5.94 -9.67
N CYS A 99 11.60 -5.21 -10.79
CA CYS A 99 11.85 -3.77 -10.80
C CYS A 99 10.58 -2.95 -11.06
N HIS A 100 9.65 -3.50 -11.84
CA HIS A 100 8.45 -2.80 -12.30
C HIS A 100 7.27 -2.92 -11.31
N VAL A 101 7.18 -4.03 -10.59
CA VAL A 101 6.20 -4.26 -9.49
C VAL A 101 6.89 -4.94 -8.31
N PRO A 102 7.93 -4.29 -7.73
CA PRO A 102 8.87 -4.95 -6.83
C PRO A 102 8.20 -5.53 -5.58
N LYS A 103 7.18 -4.85 -5.04
CA LYS A 103 6.46 -5.33 -3.87
C LYS A 103 5.64 -6.58 -4.18
N LEU A 104 4.88 -6.58 -5.27
CA LEU A 104 4.17 -7.78 -5.73
C LEU A 104 5.16 -8.92 -6.01
N ALA A 105 6.28 -8.65 -6.67
CA ALA A 105 7.30 -9.65 -6.96
C ALA A 105 7.89 -10.29 -5.69
N ILE A 106 8.24 -9.48 -4.67
CA ILE A 106 8.74 -9.98 -3.38
C ILE A 106 7.68 -10.85 -2.68
N LYS A 107 6.44 -10.36 -2.59
CA LYS A 107 5.33 -11.07 -1.94
C LYS A 107 5.04 -12.43 -2.61
N GLU A 108 4.97 -12.45 -3.94
CA GLU A 108 4.69 -13.67 -4.69
C GLU A 108 5.87 -14.64 -4.61
N HIS A 109 7.11 -14.14 -4.62
CA HIS A 109 8.31 -14.96 -4.44
C HIS A 109 8.36 -15.65 -3.08
N GLN A 110 8.01 -14.95 -2.00
CA GLN A 110 7.87 -15.54 -0.65
C GLN A 110 6.84 -16.68 -0.64
N ALA A 111 5.84 -16.62 -1.51
CA ALA A 111 4.83 -17.67 -1.68
C ALA A 111 5.21 -18.72 -2.74
N GLY A 112 6.45 -18.73 -3.22
CA GLY A 112 6.98 -19.69 -4.20
C GLY A 112 6.48 -19.47 -5.63
N ARG A 113 6.02 -18.26 -5.97
CA ARG A 113 5.47 -17.92 -7.29
C ARG A 113 6.30 -16.84 -7.97
N GLU A 114 6.24 -16.81 -9.30
CA GLU A 114 6.80 -15.75 -10.13
C GLU A 114 5.70 -14.81 -10.60
N VAL A 115 6.08 -13.57 -10.96
CA VAL A 115 5.14 -12.56 -11.46
C VAL A 115 5.39 -12.32 -12.94
N ASP A 116 4.40 -12.66 -13.76
CA ASP A 116 4.36 -12.22 -15.15
C ASP A 116 4.00 -10.73 -15.21
N LEU A 117 4.95 -9.91 -15.65
CA LEU A 117 4.77 -8.45 -15.70
C LEU A 117 3.65 -8.04 -16.66
N GLY A 118 3.49 -8.73 -17.79
CA GLY A 118 2.44 -8.44 -18.78
C GLY A 118 1.04 -8.64 -18.21
N LYS A 119 0.85 -9.70 -17.43
CA LYS A 119 -0.37 -9.95 -16.66
C LYS A 119 -0.56 -8.90 -15.57
N ALA A 120 0.48 -8.58 -14.80
CA ALA A 120 0.40 -7.56 -13.75
C ALA A 120 0.00 -6.18 -14.31
N ILE A 121 0.54 -5.77 -15.46
CA ILE A 121 0.15 -4.56 -16.20
C ILE A 121 -1.30 -4.62 -16.65
N LYS A 122 -1.69 -5.69 -17.34
CA LYS A 122 -3.04 -5.84 -17.90
C LYS A 122 -4.12 -5.84 -16.81
N ASP A 123 -3.86 -6.54 -15.71
CA ASP A 123 -4.80 -6.71 -14.61
C ASP A 123 -4.71 -5.56 -13.59
N LYS A 124 -3.75 -4.62 -13.76
CA LYS A 124 -3.44 -3.56 -12.79
C LYS A 124 -3.27 -4.13 -11.37
N ALA A 125 -2.47 -5.18 -11.26
CA ALA A 125 -2.36 -5.99 -10.05
C ALA A 125 -1.55 -5.31 -8.91
N ASP A 126 -0.94 -4.15 -9.16
CA ASP A 126 -0.16 -3.36 -8.21
C ASP A 126 -0.21 -1.87 -8.61
N PHE A 127 0.56 -1.03 -7.92
CA PHE A 127 0.72 0.40 -8.18
C PHE A 127 2.14 0.75 -8.68
N GLY A 128 2.82 -0.21 -9.32
CA GLY A 128 4.19 -0.04 -9.80
C GLY A 128 5.22 0.03 -8.66
N ILE A 129 6.12 1.00 -8.72
CA ILE A 129 7.11 1.25 -7.66
C ILE A 129 6.48 2.17 -6.62
N SER A 130 5.60 1.61 -5.77
CA SER A 130 4.71 2.37 -4.89
C SER A 130 5.43 3.02 -3.69
N CYS A 131 4.74 3.96 -3.03
CA CYS A 131 5.19 4.55 -1.77
C CYS A 131 5.53 3.47 -0.74
N THR A 132 4.66 2.47 -0.61
CA THR A 132 4.83 1.37 0.35
C THR A 132 6.08 0.57 0.07
N TYR A 133 6.41 0.28 -1.19
CA TYR A 133 7.63 -0.44 -1.50
C TYR A 133 8.86 0.29 -0.94
N CYS A 134 9.08 1.54 -1.34
CA CYS A 134 10.25 2.30 -0.91
C CYS A 134 10.27 2.54 0.61
N HIS A 135 9.12 2.81 1.21
CA HIS A 135 9.01 3.14 2.63
C HIS A 135 8.87 1.91 3.55
N THR A 136 8.88 0.70 3.01
CA THR A 136 8.99 -0.53 3.79
C THR A 136 10.34 -1.22 3.59
N VAL A 137 11.25 -0.71 2.76
CA VAL A 137 12.61 -1.28 2.68
C VAL A 137 13.30 -1.15 4.05
N GLN A 138 13.55 -2.28 4.71
CA GLN A 138 14.23 -2.33 6.01
C GLN A 138 15.73 -2.55 5.85
N HIS A 139 16.10 -3.45 4.94
CA HIS A 139 17.49 -3.81 4.69
C HIS A 139 17.75 -3.94 3.20
N VAL A 140 18.91 -3.42 2.77
CA VAL A 140 19.47 -3.66 1.45
C VAL A 140 20.84 -4.30 1.64
N LYS A 141 21.06 -5.49 1.07
CA LYS A 141 22.34 -6.18 1.10
C LYS A 141 22.93 -6.29 -0.30
N VAL A 142 24.24 -6.07 -0.39
CA VAL A 142 25.00 -6.29 -1.62
C VAL A 142 25.54 -7.71 -1.60
N VAL A 143 25.07 -8.56 -2.50
CA VAL A 143 25.51 -9.97 -2.59
C VAL A 143 26.43 -10.13 -3.79
N LYS A 144 27.68 -10.50 -3.54
CA LYS A 144 28.65 -10.83 -4.60
C LYS A 144 28.60 -12.33 -4.91
N GLU A 145 28.52 -12.67 -6.19
CA GLU A 145 28.54 -14.04 -6.71
C GLU A 145 29.57 -14.13 -7.86
N GLY A 146 30.72 -14.74 -7.58
CA GLY A 146 31.87 -14.69 -8.48
C GLY A 146 32.32 -13.25 -8.71
N ASP A 147 32.40 -12.84 -9.97
CA ASP A 147 32.78 -11.48 -10.38
C ASP A 147 31.58 -10.52 -10.56
N ARG A 148 30.37 -10.96 -10.21
CA ARG A 148 29.14 -10.17 -10.37
C ARG A 148 28.45 -9.91 -9.03
N TYR A 149 27.57 -8.92 -9.01
CA TYR A 149 26.68 -8.66 -7.89
C TYR A 149 25.25 -9.06 -8.26
N LYS A 150 24.53 -9.68 -7.33
CA LYS A 150 23.07 -9.83 -7.47
C LYS A 150 22.45 -8.45 -7.32
N THR A 151 21.67 -8.05 -8.31
CA THR A 151 21.00 -6.74 -8.35
C THR A 151 19.48 -6.84 -8.14
N GLY A 152 18.91 -8.03 -8.33
CA GLY A 152 17.47 -8.26 -8.19
C GLY A 152 16.98 -8.14 -6.74
N PRO A 153 15.92 -7.35 -6.46
CA PRO A 153 15.45 -7.07 -5.10
C PRO A 153 14.99 -8.31 -4.34
N LEU A 154 14.58 -9.39 -5.02
CA LEU A 154 14.23 -10.66 -4.36
C LEU A 154 15.35 -11.21 -3.48
N ASN A 155 16.61 -10.93 -3.83
CA ASN A 155 17.78 -11.44 -3.12
C ASN A 155 18.50 -10.38 -2.29
N THR A 156 18.16 -9.10 -2.46
CA THR A 156 18.93 -7.98 -1.91
C THR A 156 18.11 -7.07 -1.00
N VAL A 157 16.78 -7.12 -1.08
CA VAL A 157 15.89 -6.24 -0.32
C VAL A 157 15.04 -7.07 0.65
N THR A 158 14.97 -6.62 1.90
CA THR A 158 14.00 -7.11 2.88
C THR A 158 13.01 -5.99 3.18
N LEU A 159 11.72 -6.30 3.12
CA LEU A 159 10.65 -5.36 3.47
C LEU A 159 10.26 -5.55 4.95
N ASP A 160 9.86 -4.46 5.59
CA ASP A 160 9.25 -4.42 6.90
C ASP A 160 7.78 -4.85 6.79
N GLU A 161 7.47 -6.01 7.36
CA GLU A 161 6.12 -6.60 7.34
C GLU A 161 5.26 -6.17 8.53
N SER A 162 5.79 -5.37 9.46
CA SER A 162 5.03 -4.89 10.63
C SER A 162 3.94 -3.87 10.29
N GLY A 163 3.93 -3.35 9.06
CA GLY A 163 3.09 -2.24 8.64
C GLY A 163 3.69 -0.86 8.94
N ALA A 164 4.91 -0.80 9.50
CA ALA A 164 5.63 0.45 9.68
C ALA A 164 6.01 1.09 8.33
N ILE A 165 5.88 2.41 8.25
CA ILE A 165 6.28 3.22 7.09
C ILE A 165 7.43 4.12 7.54
N HIS A 166 8.62 3.88 6.96
CA HIS A 166 9.86 4.56 7.33
C HIS A 166 10.05 5.82 6.50
N GLY A 167 10.31 6.95 7.16
CA GLY A 167 10.66 8.18 6.47
C GLY A 167 12.04 8.10 5.79
N PRO A 168 12.35 9.02 4.86
CA PRO A 168 13.65 9.05 4.16
C PRO A 168 14.83 9.50 5.04
N ARG A 169 14.58 9.85 6.31
CA ARG A 169 15.60 10.28 7.29
C ARG A 169 15.65 9.28 8.43
N GLU A 170 16.86 8.98 8.88
CA GLU A 170 17.10 8.11 10.03
C GLU A 170 16.33 8.60 11.26
N GLY A 171 15.70 7.68 11.99
CA GLY A 171 14.92 7.96 13.19
C GLY A 171 13.51 8.53 12.96
N VAL A 172 13.07 8.74 11.71
CA VAL A 172 11.69 9.15 11.41
C VAL A 172 10.87 7.91 11.06
N THR A 173 10.26 7.31 12.07
CA THR A 173 9.29 6.23 11.88
C THR A 173 7.90 6.78 12.16
N SER A 174 7.00 6.66 11.19
CA SER A 174 5.59 6.93 11.46
C SER A 174 4.92 5.64 11.94
N PRO A 175 4.37 5.59 13.17
CA PRO A 175 3.52 4.46 13.55
C PRO A 175 2.33 4.41 12.59
N GLY A 176 1.73 3.25 12.35
CA GLY A 176 0.52 3.16 11.52
C GLY A 176 -0.58 4.05 12.10
N PHE A 177 -0.91 5.16 11.44
CA PHE A 177 -1.92 6.11 11.88
C PHE A 177 -3.11 6.13 10.91
N GLU A 178 -4.32 6.21 11.45
CA GLU A 178 -5.56 6.35 10.70
C GLU A 178 -5.65 7.75 10.11
N ILE A 179 -5.80 7.84 8.79
CA ILE A 179 -6.20 9.07 8.11
C ILE A 179 -7.71 8.94 7.83
N LYS A 180 -8.53 9.75 8.48
CA LYS A 180 -9.92 9.94 8.04
C LYS A 180 -9.89 10.72 6.72
N VAL A 181 -9.94 10.00 5.62
CA VAL A 181 -10.14 10.60 4.30
C VAL A 181 -11.58 11.09 4.26
N ASN A 182 -11.78 12.40 4.25
CA ASN A 182 -13.11 12.97 4.04
C ASN A 182 -13.47 12.69 2.56
N PRO A 183 -14.59 12.01 2.26
CA PRO A 183 -14.96 11.59 0.91
C PRO A 183 -15.18 12.77 -0.04
#